data_AF-A0A4Q3HGE1-F1
#
_entry.id   AF-A0A4Q3HGE1-F1
#
_cell.length_a   1.000
_cell.length_b   1.000
_cell.length_c   1.000
_cell.angle_alpha   90.00
_cell.angle_beta   90.00
_cell.angle_gamma   90.00
#
_symmetry.space_group_name_H-M   'P 1'
#
loop_
_entity.id
_entity.type
_entity.pdbx_description
1 polymer ?
#
loop_
_entity_poly.entity_id
_entity_poly.type
_entity_poly.pdbx_seq_one_letter_code
_entity_poly.pdbx_strand_id
1 'polypeptide(L)' 'MKMVVIGGSGLIGSKVVAHLREKGHDVVAASPASGVNTITGEGLV' A
#
# COMPACT_ATOMS: atom_id res chain seq x y z
N MET A 1 5.46 4.81 -12.05
CA MET A 1 6.40 4.95 -10.90
C MET A 1 5.98 3.98 -9.81
N LYS A 2 6.92 3.43 -9.03
CA LYS A 2 6.65 2.41 -8.00
C LYS A 2 6.49 3.06 -6.62
N MET A 3 5.43 2.71 -5.88
CA MET A 3 5.07 3.34 -4.60
C MET A 3 4.54 2.30 -3.61
N VAL A 4 4.75 2.57 -2.32
CA VAL A 4 4.17 1.80 -1.22
C VAL A 4 3.19 2.70 -0.46
N VAL A 5 1.98 2.21 -0.21
CA VAL A 5 0.96 2.93 0.57
C VAL A 5 0.80 2.24 1.92
N ILE A 6 1.29 2.91 2.96
CA ILE A 6 1.13 2.50 4.35
C ILE A 6 -0.32 2.73 4.79
N GLY A 7 -0.91 1.73 5.45
CA GLY A 7 -2.35 1.72 5.74
C GLY A 7 -3.21 1.46 4.50
N GLY A 8 -2.63 0.86 3.44
CA GLY A 8 -3.30 0.61 2.16
C GLY A 8 -4.55 -0.29 2.24
N SER A 9 -4.73 -1.04 3.34
CA SER A 9 -5.94 -1.83 3.60
C SER A 9 -7.07 -1.04 4.29
N GLY A 10 -6.82 0.20 4.73
CA GLY A 10 -7.81 1.04 5.43
C GLY A 10 -8.76 1.78 4.48
N LEU A 11 -9.76 2.48 5.04
CA LEU A 11 -10.77 3.21 4.26
C LEU A 11 -10.16 4.22 3.28
N ILE A 12 -9.18 5.00 3.74
CA ILE A 12 -8.53 6.01 2.90
C ILE A 12 -7.45 5.37 2.03
N GLY A 13 -6.62 4.50 2.62
CA GLY A 13 -5.52 3.85 1.89
C GLY A 13 -5.99 3.03 0.69
N SER A 14 -7.10 2.30 0.81
CA SER A 14 -7.66 1.52 -0.30
C SER A 14 -8.08 2.40 -1.49
N LYS A 15 -8.71 3.55 -1.22
CA LYS A 15 -9.08 4.53 -2.25
C LYS A 15 -7.84 5.14 -2.92
N VAL A 16 -6.82 5.48 -2.14
CA VAL A 16 -5.55 6.03 -2.66
C VAL A 16 -4.85 5.02 -3.57
N VAL A 17 -4.77 3.75 -3.13
CA VAL A 17 -4.18 2.67 -3.94
C VAL A 17 -4.92 2.49 -5.26
N ALA A 18 -6.26 2.48 -5.23
CA ALA A 18 -7.07 2.37 -6.44
C ALA A 18 -6.79 3.53 -7.41
N HIS A 19 -6.85 4.77 -6.92
CA HIS A 19 -6.60 5.97 -7.73
C HIS A 19 -5.20 6.02 -8.34
N LEU A 20 -4.17 5.61 -7.59
CA LEU A 20 -2.80 5.60 -8.08
C LEU A 20 -2.61 4.51 -9.15
N ARG A 21 -3.23 3.34 -8.99
CA ARG A 21 -3.22 2.27 -10.00
C ARG A 21 -3.94 2.68 -11.28
N GLU A 22 -5.09 3.35 -11.17
CA GLU A 22 -5.82 3.91 -12.32
C GLU A 22 -4.96 4.89 -13.13
N LYS A 23 -4.05 5.61 -12.47
CA LYS A 23 -3.07 6.51 -13.11
C LYS A 23 -1.84 5.80 -13.68
N GLY A 24 -1.81 4.47 -13.69
CA GLY A 24 -0.71 3.67 -14.23
C GLY A 24 0.52 3.61 -13.32
N HIS A 25 0.35 3.83 -12.01
CA HIS A 25 1.42 3.61 -11.04
C HIS A 25 1.44 2.16 -10.54
N ASP A 26 2.65 1.65 -10.26
CA ASP A 26 2.83 0.37 -9.59
C ASP A 26 2.76 0.61 -8.07
N VAL A 27 1.72 0.08 -7.43
CA VAL A 27 1.39 0.41 -6.04
C VAL A 27 1.24 -0.85 -5.21
N VAL A 28 2.06 -0.94 -4.17
CA VAL A 28 1.98 -1.98 -3.15
C VAL A 28 1.24 -1.40 -1.92
N ALA A 29 0.15 -2.05 -1.52
CA ALA A 29 -0.57 -1.71 -0.30
C ALA A 29 0.09 -2.45 0.88
N ALA A 30 0.52 -1.72 1.89
CA ALA A 30 1.16 -2.27 3.08
C ALA A 30 0.37 -1.90 4.34
N SER A 31 0.05 -2.90 5.16
CA SER A 31 -0.51 -2.69 6.50
C SER A 31 -0.20 -3.88 7.41
N PRO A 32 -0.34 -3.72 8.74
CA PRO A 32 -0.24 -4.86 9.66
C PRO A 32 -1.24 -5.98 9.32
N ALA A 33 -2.43 -5.61 8.83
CA ALA A 33 -3.45 -6.57 8.40
C ALA A 33 -3.05 -7.35 7.13
N SER A 34 -2.18 -6.80 6.29
CA SER A 34 -1.59 -7.50 5.14
C SER A 34 -0.30 -8.24 5.50
N GLY A 35 0.02 -8.38 6.80
CA GLY A 35 1.25 -9.03 7.26
C GLY A 35 2.51 -8.18 7.13
N VAL A 36 2.39 -6.89 6.83
CA VAL A 36 3.54 -5.98 6.68
C VAL A 36 3.74 -5.18 7.96
N ASN A 37 4.93 -5.26 8.53
CA ASN A 37 5.36 -4.31 9.55
C ASN A 37 5.67 -2.97 8.88
N THR A 38 4.81 -1.98 9.06
CA THR A 38 4.92 -0.68 8.39
C THR A 38 6.03 0.21 8.93
N ILE A 39 6.66 -0.16 10.06
CA ILE A 39 7.78 0.56 10.66
C ILE A 39 9.12 -0.03 10.18
N THR A 40 9.25 -1.36 10.20
CA THR A 40 10.51 -2.04 9.82
C THR A 40 10.55 -2.46 8.35
N GLY A 41 9.40 -2.54 7.68
CA GLY A 41 9.27 -3.05 6.31
C GLY A 41 9.24 -4.59 6.22
N GLU A 42 9.30 -5.30 7.34
CA GLU A 42 9.21 -6.76 7.34
C GLU A 42 7.87 -7.24 6.73
N GLY A 43 7.94 -8.25 5.88
CA GLY A 43 6.77 -8.79 5.15
C GLY A 43 6.41 -8.03 3.87
N LEU A 44 7.14 -6.95 3.52
CA LEU A 44 6.99 -6.27 2.23
C LEU A 44 7.73 -7.06 1.12
N VAL A 45 7.04 -7.31 -0.02
CA VAL A 45 7.57 -8.03 -1.20
C VAL A 45 7.49 -7.19 -2.47
#